data_AF-A0A1B6MB37-F1
#
_entry.id   AF-A0A1B6MB37-F1
#
_cell.length_a   1.000
_cell.length_b   1.000
_cell.length_c   1.000
_cell.angle_alpha   90.00
_cell.angle_beta   90.00
_cell.angle_gamma   90.00
#
_symmetry.space_group_name_H-M   'P 1'
#
loop_
_entity.id
_entity.type
_entity.pdbx_description
1 polymer ?
#
loop_
_entity_poly.entity_id
_entity_poly.type
_entity_poly.pdbx_seq_one_letter_code
_entity_poly.pdbx_strand_id
1 'polypeptide(L)'
;SNSPAPRGYSRFCSDVQVYSEQDIAGLVEYARVRGVRVVPELDAPAHVGEGWQWADQHNATVCFKKEPWQQFCVEPPCGQINPTSDYAYEILKGLYADMERLFDSDLFHMGGDEVNINC
;
A
#
# COMPACT_ATOMS: atom_id res chain seq x y z
N SER A 1 -12.85 -20.87 -2.64
CA SER A 1 -13.12 -20.09 -3.87
C SER A 1 -11.91 -19.18 -4.08
N ASN A 2 -11.00 -19.58 -4.97
CA ASN A 2 -9.80 -18.80 -5.31
C ASN A 2 -10.22 -17.57 -6.12
N SER A 3 -10.24 -16.40 -5.50
CA SER A 3 -10.19 -15.14 -6.22
C SER A 3 -8.73 -14.69 -6.21
N PRO A 4 -8.03 -14.66 -7.37
CA PRO A 4 -6.70 -14.07 -7.41
C PRO A 4 -6.82 -12.59 -7.07
N ALA A 5 -5.89 -12.07 -6.26
CA ALA A 5 -5.79 -10.65 -5.97
C ALA A 5 -5.91 -9.82 -7.26
N PRO A 6 -6.60 -8.66 -7.24
CA PRO A 6 -6.83 -7.88 -8.44
C PRO A 6 -5.49 -7.54 -9.11
N ARG A 7 -5.45 -7.69 -10.44
CA ARG A 7 -4.32 -7.39 -11.34
C ARG A 7 -4.00 -5.87 -11.43
N GLY A 8 -4.04 -5.15 -10.32
CA GLY A 8 -3.96 -3.69 -10.26
C GLY A 8 -2.71 -3.13 -9.58
N TYR A 9 -2.14 -3.79 -8.56
CA TYR A 9 -1.02 -3.22 -7.82
C TYR A 9 0.28 -3.20 -8.63
N SER A 10 1.03 -2.09 -8.53
CA SER A 10 2.30 -1.91 -9.24
C SER A 10 3.34 -2.86 -8.71
N ARG A 11 4.24 -3.19 -9.61
CA ARG A 11 5.42 -4.02 -9.43
C ARG A 11 6.60 -3.14 -9.79
N PHE A 12 7.59 -2.99 -8.91
CA PHE A 12 8.87 -2.49 -9.37
C PHE A 12 9.48 -3.55 -10.30
N CYS A 13 9.99 -3.10 -11.46
CA CYS A 13 10.89 -3.80 -12.37
C CYS A 13 10.77 -5.34 -12.40
N SER A 14 9.78 -5.85 -13.16
CA SER A 14 9.54 -7.27 -13.55
C SER A 14 8.66 -8.12 -12.62
N ASP A 15 8.07 -9.18 -13.19
CA ASP A 15 7.17 -10.12 -12.50
C ASP A 15 7.81 -10.92 -11.34
N VAL A 16 9.10 -10.70 -11.06
CA VAL A 16 9.84 -11.42 -10.01
C VAL A 16 10.04 -10.64 -8.71
N GLN A 17 9.77 -9.32 -8.66
CA GLN A 17 9.87 -8.52 -7.44
C GLN A 17 8.51 -8.40 -6.75
N VAL A 18 7.95 -9.55 -6.37
CA VAL A 18 6.63 -9.65 -5.74
C VAL A 18 6.74 -10.57 -4.54
N TYR A 19 6.14 -10.17 -3.42
CA TYR A 19 5.88 -11.07 -2.29
C TYR A 19 4.54 -11.76 -2.53
N SER A 20 4.57 -13.04 -2.88
CA SER A 20 3.37 -13.86 -2.97
C SER A 20 2.83 -14.19 -1.57
N GLU A 21 1.59 -14.68 -1.50
CA GLU A 21 1.03 -15.15 -0.21
C GLU A 21 1.90 -16.26 0.40
N GLN A 22 2.52 -17.12 -0.42
CA GLN A 22 3.42 -18.16 0.04
C GLN A 22 4.73 -17.59 0.61
N ASP A 23 5.27 -16.53 0.00
CA ASP A 23 6.47 -15.85 0.50
C ASP A 23 6.19 -15.21 1.87
N ILE A 24 5.04 -14.54 2.01
CA ILE A 24 4.62 -13.92 3.26
C ILE A 24 4.39 -14.98 4.34
N ALA A 25 3.64 -16.04 4.05
CA ALA A 25 3.41 -17.13 5.00
C ALA A 25 4.72 -17.80 5.44
N GLY A 26 5.66 -18.00 4.50
CA GLY A 26 6.99 -18.53 4.80
C GLY A 26 7.81 -17.61 5.71
N LEU A 27 7.78 -16.29 5.46
CA LEU A 27 8.44 -15.28 6.28
C LEU A 27 7.86 -15.23 7.70
N VAL A 28 6.53 -15.20 7.82
CA VAL A 28 5.81 -15.16 9.10
C VAL A 28 6.13 -16.41 9.91
N GLU A 29 6.06 -17.61 9.32
CA GLU A 29 6.40 -18.84 10.03
C GLU A 29 7.88 -18.89 10.45
N TYR A 30 8.77 -18.45 9.56
CA TYR A 30 10.20 -18.38 9.85
C TYR A 30 10.50 -17.48 11.05
N ALA A 31 9.83 -16.32 11.15
CA ALA A 31 9.95 -15.40 12.26
C ALA A 31 9.30 -15.95 13.55
N ARG A 32 8.12 -16.57 13.42
CA ARG A 32 7.34 -17.12 14.54
C ARG A 32 8.12 -18.16 15.34
N VAL A 33 8.78 -19.11 14.67
CA VAL A 33 9.60 -20.14 15.36
C VAL A 33 10.86 -19.59 16.02
N ARG A 34 11.17 -18.30 15.81
CA ARG A 34 12.29 -17.56 16.42
C ARG A 34 11.84 -16.53 17.44
N GLY A 35 10.54 -16.46 17.75
CA GLY A 35 9.99 -15.46 18.68
C GLY A 35 10.05 -14.03 18.13
N VAL A 36 10.11 -13.87 16.80
CA VAL A 36 10.06 -12.56 16.13
C VAL A 36 8.67 -12.35 15.56
N ARG A 37 8.09 -11.18 15.80
CA ARG A 37 6.80 -10.76 15.23
C ARG A 37 7.04 -9.99 13.93
N VAL A 38 6.28 -10.32 12.89
CA VAL A 38 6.24 -9.56 11.64
C VAL A 38 5.02 -8.66 11.68
N VAL A 39 5.21 -7.35 11.69
CA VAL A 39 4.13 -6.35 11.72
C VAL A 39 4.08 -5.70 10.34
N PRO A 40 2.97 -5.83 9.60
CA PRO A 40 2.86 -5.22 8.29
C PRO A 40 2.53 -3.72 8.42
N GLU A 41 2.98 -2.97 7.42
CA GLU A 41 2.72 -1.54 7.28
C GLU A 41 2.11 -1.25 5.90
N LEU A 42 1.04 -0.46 5.89
CA LEU A 42 0.57 0.25 4.71
C LEU A 42 0.59 1.73 5.07
N ASP A 43 1.59 2.44 4.58
CA ASP A 43 1.73 3.86 4.85
C ASP A 43 0.71 4.67 4.03
N ALA A 44 -0.11 5.44 4.74
CA ALA A 44 -1.19 6.24 4.20
C ALA A 44 -1.49 7.43 5.13
N PRO A 45 -1.95 8.58 4.60
CA PRO A 45 -2.39 8.79 3.22
C PRO A 45 -1.29 9.26 2.27
N ALA A 46 -0.09 9.64 2.77
CA ALA A 46 1.06 9.94 1.93
C ALA A 46 1.76 8.66 1.46
N HIS A 47 2.87 8.80 0.72
CA HIS A 47 3.67 7.67 0.22
C HIS A 47 2.91 6.67 -0.68
N VAL A 48 1.84 7.13 -1.33
CA VAL A 48 1.03 6.36 -2.27
C VAL A 48 1.24 6.87 -3.69
N GLY A 49 1.50 5.99 -4.65
CA GLY A 49 1.64 6.41 -6.05
C GLY A 49 1.69 5.25 -7.03
N GLU A 50 2.86 4.60 -7.13
CA GLU A 50 3.00 3.48 -8.05
C GLU A 50 2.04 2.35 -7.67
N GLY A 51 1.19 1.93 -8.62
CA GLY A 51 0.26 0.81 -8.43
C GLY A 51 -1.15 1.19 -8.14
N TRP A 52 -1.40 2.48 -8.10
CA TRP A 52 -2.72 3.06 -7.89
C TRP A 52 -3.27 3.67 -9.18
N GLN A 53 -2.54 3.61 -10.30
CA GLN A 53 -2.96 4.25 -11.57
C GLN A 53 -4.26 3.68 -12.14
N TRP A 54 -4.58 2.42 -11.83
CA TRP A 54 -5.87 1.83 -12.21
C TRP A 54 -7.05 2.43 -11.41
N ALA A 55 -6.78 3.01 -10.24
CA ALA A 55 -7.76 3.67 -9.37
C ALA A 55 -7.89 5.18 -9.68
N ASP A 56 -7.06 5.74 -10.55
CA ASP A 56 -7.15 7.15 -10.99
C ASP A 56 -8.49 7.45 -11.67
N GLN A 57 -9.08 6.46 -12.36
CA GLN A 57 -10.44 6.58 -12.94
C GLN A 57 -11.53 6.81 -11.87
N HIS A 58 -11.23 6.51 -10.61
CA HIS A 58 -12.07 6.71 -9.43
C HIS A 58 -11.55 7.83 -8.52
N ASN A 59 -10.59 8.63 -9.00
CA ASN A 59 -10.00 9.76 -8.29
C ASN A 59 -9.48 9.37 -6.88
N ALA A 60 -8.94 8.16 -6.74
CA ALA A 60 -8.53 7.61 -5.45
C ALA A 60 -7.15 8.12 -4.97
N THR A 61 -6.34 8.68 -5.87
CA THR A 61 -5.07 9.34 -5.55
C THR A 61 -4.98 10.73 -6.16
N VAL A 62 -4.12 11.56 -5.57
CA VAL A 62 -3.80 12.91 -6.03
C VAL A 62 -2.28 13.11 -6.07
N CYS A 63 -1.84 14.08 -6.87
CA CYS A 63 -0.44 14.51 -6.97
C CYS A 63 0.56 13.46 -7.44
N PHE A 64 0.10 12.34 -7.98
CA PHE A 64 1.00 11.31 -8.46
C PHE A 64 1.96 11.89 -9.52
N LYS A 65 3.27 11.84 -9.25
CA LYS A 65 4.34 12.45 -10.08
C LYS A 65 4.13 13.93 -10.40
N LYS A 66 3.51 14.68 -9.50
CA LYS A 66 3.31 16.13 -9.66
C LYS A 66 4.63 16.88 -9.65
N GLU A 67 4.78 17.82 -10.58
CA GLU A 67 5.93 18.75 -10.67
C GLU A 67 5.47 20.21 -10.54
N PRO A 68 6.30 21.13 -9.98
CA PRO A 68 7.58 20.85 -9.31
C PRO A 68 7.38 20.14 -7.97
N TRP A 69 7.99 18.96 -7.80
CA TRP A 69 7.66 18.05 -6.69
C TRP A 69 7.87 18.67 -5.30
N GLN A 70 8.83 19.59 -5.14
CA GLN A 70 9.15 20.24 -3.87
C GLN A 70 7.98 21.02 -3.26
N GLN A 71 6.94 21.33 -4.06
CA GLN A 71 5.74 22.01 -3.58
C GLN A 71 4.70 21.04 -3.00
N PHE A 72 4.76 19.75 -3.38
CA PHE A 72 3.68 18.78 -3.18
C PHE A 72 4.09 17.55 -2.37
N CYS A 73 5.39 17.32 -2.15
CA CYS A 73 5.89 16.21 -1.34
C CYS A 73 7.31 16.48 -0.82
N VAL A 74 7.74 15.68 0.16
CA VAL A 74 9.10 15.75 0.74
C VAL A 74 10.14 15.12 -0.20
N GLU A 75 9.77 14.10 -0.96
CA GLU A 75 10.61 13.47 -1.97
C GLU A 75 9.80 12.96 -3.18
N PRO A 76 10.37 12.95 -4.40
CA PRO A 76 9.70 12.42 -5.57
C PRO A 76 9.79 10.87 -5.65
N PRO A 77 8.81 10.19 -6.28
CA PRO A 77 7.61 10.75 -6.86
C PRO A 77 6.57 11.12 -5.79
N CYS A 78 5.93 12.29 -5.94
CA CYS A 78 4.80 12.65 -5.07
C CYS A 78 3.61 11.71 -5.28
N GLY A 79 2.72 11.67 -4.30
CA GLY A 79 1.38 11.12 -4.40
C GLY A 79 0.74 10.89 -3.03
N GLN A 80 -0.57 11.09 -2.92
CA GLN A 80 -1.34 10.86 -1.71
C GLN A 80 -2.71 10.25 -2.04
N ILE A 81 -3.30 9.51 -1.10
CA ILE A 81 -4.68 9.08 -1.17
C ILE A 81 -5.59 10.31 -1.16
N ASN A 82 -6.62 10.29 -2.01
CA ASN A 82 -7.68 11.30 -1.98
C ASN A 82 -8.75 10.90 -0.93
N PRO A 83 -8.83 11.59 0.22
CA PRO A 83 -9.78 11.24 1.27
C PRO A 83 -11.24 11.56 0.90
N THR A 84 -11.50 12.28 -0.21
CA THR A 84 -12.87 12.56 -0.68
C THR A 84 -13.41 11.48 -1.61
N SER A 85 -12.61 10.47 -1.96
CA SER A 85 -13.05 9.36 -2.82
C SER A 85 -13.51 8.19 -1.95
N ASP A 86 -14.81 7.87 -1.98
CA ASP A 86 -15.35 6.69 -1.30
C ASP A 86 -14.66 5.40 -1.77
N TYR A 87 -14.27 5.36 -3.05
CA TYR A 87 -13.55 4.25 -3.66
C TYR A 87 -12.17 4.01 -3.01
N ALA A 88 -11.49 5.06 -2.56
CA ALA A 88 -10.22 4.90 -1.86
C ALA A 88 -10.39 4.07 -0.57
N TYR A 89 -11.49 4.27 0.15
CA TYR A 89 -11.79 3.48 1.35
C TYR A 89 -12.17 2.03 1.04
N GLU A 90 -12.79 1.76 -0.11
CA GLU A 90 -13.04 0.39 -0.56
C GLU A 90 -11.73 -0.37 -0.83
N ILE A 91 -10.76 0.30 -1.46
CA ILE A 91 -9.42 -0.24 -1.70
C ILE A 91 -8.71 -0.52 -0.38
N LEU A 92 -8.66 0.47 0.51
CA LEU A 92 -8.02 0.36 1.82
C LEU A 92 -8.62 -0.78 2.65
N LYS A 93 -9.96 -0.93 2.64
CA LYS A 93 -10.64 -2.03 3.31
C LYS A 93 -10.18 -3.40 2.80
N GLY A 94 -10.04 -3.54 1.48
CA GLY A 94 -9.54 -4.78 0.88
C GLY A 94 -8.10 -5.08 1.29
N LEU A 95 -7.23 -4.07 1.21
CA LEU A 95 -5.81 -4.19 1.60
C LEU A 95 -5.65 -4.59 3.07
N TYR A 96 -6.34 -3.91 3.98
CA TYR A 96 -6.26 -4.23 5.40
C TYR A 96 -6.79 -5.63 5.73
N ALA A 97 -7.84 -6.10 5.04
CA ALA A 97 -8.33 -7.46 5.20
C ALA A 97 -7.31 -8.51 4.71
N ASP A 98 -6.59 -8.24 3.62
CA ASP A 98 -5.51 -9.11 3.15
C ASP A 98 -4.31 -9.10 4.12
N MET A 99 -3.93 -7.94 4.65
CA MET A 99 -2.86 -7.84 5.66
C MET A 99 -3.20 -8.61 6.93
N GLU A 100 -4.42 -8.43 7.47
CA GLU A 100 -4.90 -9.17 8.64
C GLU A 100 -4.81 -10.68 8.42
N ARG A 101 -5.29 -11.16 7.26
CA ARG A 101 -5.30 -12.58 6.90
C ARG A 101 -3.89 -13.16 6.72
N LEU A 102 -2.97 -12.41 6.12
CA LEU A 102 -1.65 -12.94 5.71
C LEU A 102 -0.61 -12.88 6.83
N PHE A 103 -0.66 -11.86 7.69
CA PHE A 103 0.36 -11.64 8.69
C PHE A 103 0.02 -12.22 10.06
N ASP A 104 -1.24 -12.63 10.29
CA ASP A 104 -1.71 -13.19 11.58
C ASP A 104 -1.23 -12.35 12.78
N SER A 105 -1.29 -11.03 12.61
CA SER A 105 -0.74 -10.04 13.54
C SER A 105 -1.89 -9.30 14.24
N ASP A 106 -1.77 -9.15 15.56
CA ASP A 106 -2.63 -8.33 16.41
C ASP A 106 -2.36 -6.81 16.25
N LEU A 107 -1.32 -6.47 15.49
CA LEU A 107 -0.87 -5.11 15.23
C LEU A 107 -0.68 -4.89 13.73
N PHE A 108 -1.05 -3.71 13.25
CA PHE A 108 -0.68 -3.20 11.93
C PHE A 108 -0.25 -1.74 12.07
N HIS A 109 0.71 -1.32 11.25
CA HIS A 109 1.15 0.07 11.19
C HIS A 109 0.44 0.77 10.02
N MET A 110 -0.09 1.96 10.26
CA MET A 110 -0.84 2.74 9.26
C MET A 110 -0.02 3.86 8.61
N GLY A 111 1.25 4.00 9.02
CA GLY A 111 2.10 5.13 8.64
C GLY A 111 1.52 6.44 9.17
N GLY A 112 1.25 7.36 8.24
CA GLY A 112 0.62 8.65 8.53
C GLY A 112 1.62 9.81 8.65
N ASP A 113 2.81 9.62 8.11
CA ASP A 113 3.86 10.61 8.01
C ASP A 113 3.76 11.46 6.74
N GLU A 114 4.47 12.59 6.78
CA GLU A 114 4.76 13.50 5.66
C GLU A 114 3.59 13.95 4.74
N VAL A 115 2.36 13.92 5.25
CA VAL A 115 1.20 14.47 4.53
C VAL A 115 1.40 15.93 4.18
N ASN A 116 1.37 16.23 2.89
CA ASN A 116 1.50 17.56 2.32
C ASN A 116 0.13 18.17 2.00
N ILE A 117 -0.15 19.35 2.57
CA ILE A 117 -1.44 20.04 2.43
C ILE A 117 -1.61 20.71 1.06
N ASN A 118 -0.52 20.98 0.34
CA ASN A 118 -0.60 21.60 -0.99
C ASN A 118 -1.02 20.64 -2.10
N CYS A 119 -1.08 19.33 -1.80
CA CYS A 119 -1.31 18.26 -2.77
C CYS A 119 -2.79 18.12 -3.25
#